data_AF-A0A4R7DA97-F1
#
_entry.id   AF-A0A4R7DA97-F1
#
_cell.length_a   1.000
_cell.length_b   1.000
_cell.length_c   1.000
_cell.angle_alpha   90.00
_cell.angle_beta   90.00
_cell.angle_gamma   90.00
#
_symmetry.space_group_name_H-M   'P 1'
#
loop_
_entity.id
_entity.type
_entity.pdbx_description
1 polymer ?
#
loop_
_entity_poly.entity_id
_entity_poly.type
_entity_poly.pdbx_seq_one_letter_code
_entity_poly.pdbx_strand_id
1 'polypeptide(L)'
;MKTLTPSLRRFAIVAILLTFSFRIALSTLLWSRDYNFVMPIAILFAVLMFIAGRYYGQKDQAYLPIFDIGFRFHLVTFLQFNLVSFAWQLFGNPSVHEPIRILYWTLTYWGLVLACHFYYYRQVKKSTIKDIHRDDLFE
;
A
#
# COMPACT_ATOMS: atom_id res chain seq x y z
N MET A 1 -0.72 22.66 1.83
CA MET A 1 -0.06 21.61 1.04
C MET A 1 -1.10 20.62 0.54
N LYS A 2 -1.10 20.24 -0.74
CA LYS A 2 -2.04 19.23 -1.27
C LYS A 2 -1.59 17.83 -0.80
N THR A 3 -2.16 17.33 0.29
CA THR A 3 -1.86 15.99 0.85
C THR A 3 -2.27 14.85 -0.08
N LEU A 4 -3.28 15.07 -0.93
CA LEU A 4 -3.77 14.14 -1.96
C LEU A 4 -3.44 14.67 -3.36
N THR A 5 -2.39 14.12 -3.95
CA THR A 5 -1.97 14.44 -5.32
C THR A 5 -2.76 13.62 -6.35
N PRO A 6 -2.87 14.08 -7.61
CA PRO A 6 -3.54 13.31 -8.66
C PRO A 6 -2.94 11.91 -8.87
N SER A 7 -1.61 11.77 -8.85
CA SER A 7 -0.94 10.48 -9.03
C SER A 7 -1.23 9.52 -7.86
N LEU A 8 -1.19 10.01 -6.62
CA LEU A 8 -1.53 9.20 -5.44
C LEU A 8 -2.99 8.73 -5.46
N ARG A 9 -3.93 9.56 -5.92
CA ARG A 9 -5.34 9.16 -6.09
C ARG A 9 -5.51 8.07 -7.14
N ARG A 10 -4.84 8.20 -8.29
CA ARG A 10 -4.87 7.17 -9.36
C ARG A 10 -4.24 5.86 -8.88
N PHE A 11 -3.12 5.94 -8.16
CA PHE A 11 -2.51 4.79 -7.51
C PHE A 11 -3.48 4.11 -6.53
N ALA A 12 -4.16 4.87 -5.66
CA ALA A 12 -5.11 4.32 -4.70
C ALA A 12 -6.24 3.53 -5.39
N ILE A 13 -6.79 4.05 -6.49
CA ILE A 13 -7.82 3.35 -7.28
C ILE A 13 -7.27 2.03 -7.84
N VAL A 14 -6.09 2.07 -8.48
CA VAL A 14 -5.46 0.85 -9.02
C VAL A 14 -5.17 -0.16 -7.91
N ALA A 15 -4.66 0.29 -6.76
CA ALA A 15 -4.35 -0.56 -5.62
C ALA A 15 -5.61 -1.24 -5.04
N ILE A 16 -6.73 -0.50 -4.95
CA ILE A 16 -8.02 -1.04 -4.51
C ILE A 16 -8.48 -2.14 -5.46
N LEU A 17 -8.46 -1.88 -6.77
CA LEU A 17 -8.86 -2.86 -7.79
C LEU A 17 -7.99 -4.11 -7.72
N LEU A 18 -6.66 -3.95 -7.67
CA LEU A 18 -5.73 -5.07 -7.55
C LEU A 18 -5.94 -5.88 -6.26
N THR A 19 -6.15 -5.20 -5.12
CA THR A 19 -6.35 -5.87 -3.83
C THR A 19 -7.68 -6.63 -3.83
N PHE A 20 -8.74 -6.05 -4.40
CA PHE A 20 -10.04 -6.71 -4.49
C PHE A 20 -9.97 -7.94 -5.41
N SER A 21 -9.34 -7.82 -6.58
CA SER A 21 -9.09 -8.95 -7.48
C SER A 21 -8.26 -10.05 -6.83
N PHE A 22 -7.21 -9.68 -6.07
CA PHE A 22 -6.41 -10.62 -5.31
C PHE A 22 -7.24 -11.36 -4.25
N ARG A 23 -8.14 -10.67 -3.55
CA ARG A 23 -9.04 -11.28 -2.55
C ARG A 23 -9.98 -12.30 -3.17
N ILE A 24 -10.61 -11.96 -4.29
CA ILE A 24 -11.45 -12.91 -5.05
C ILE A 24 -10.64 -14.13 -5.45
N ALA A 25 -9.47 -13.92 -6.09
CA ALA A 25 -8.63 -15.02 -6.57
C ALA A 25 -8.15 -15.92 -5.43
N LEU A 26 -7.70 -15.33 -4.33
CA LEU A 26 -7.26 -16.07 -3.14
C LEU A 26 -8.40 -16.92 -2.56
N SER A 27 -9.58 -16.33 -2.35
CA SER A 27 -10.73 -17.07 -1.82
C SER A 27 -11.17 -18.21 -2.73
N THR A 28 -11.20 -17.99 -4.04
CA THR A 28 -11.54 -19.04 -5.02
C THR A 28 -10.55 -20.20 -4.97
N LEU A 29 -9.25 -19.92 -5.00
CA LEU A 29 -8.21 -20.96 -4.95
C LEU A 29 -8.25 -21.75 -3.64
N LEU A 30 -8.52 -21.08 -2.52
CA LEU A 30 -8.64 -21.75 -1.23
C LEU A 30 -9.90 -22.60 -1.15
N TRP A 31 -11.03 -22.14 -1.70
CA TRP A 31 -12.25 -22.94 -1.83
C TRP A 31 -12.04 -24.21 -2.66
N SER A 32 -11.35 -24.11 -3.79
CA SER A 32 -11.05 -25.27 -4.66
C SER A 32 -9.89 -26.13 -4.16
N ARG A 33 -9.22 -25.74 -3.07
CA ARG A 33 -8.03 -26.39 -2.51
C ARG A 33 -6.83 -26.42 -3.47
N ASP A 34 -6.76 -25.47 -4.40
CA ASP A 34 -5.69 -25.31 -5.38
C ASP A 34 -4.49 -24.55 -4.78
N TYR A 35 -3.93 -25.07 -3.69
CA TYR A 35 -2.90 -24.39 -2.90
C TYR A 35 -1.62 -24.07 -3.68
N ASN A 36 -1.32 -24.84 -4.73
CA ASN A 36 -0.17 -24.63 -5.61
C ASN A 36 -0.19 -23.25 -6.29
N PHE A 37 -1.38 -22.67 -6.50
CA PHE A 37 -1.53 -21.37 -7.16
C PHE A 37 -1.63 -20.18 -6.20
N VAL A 38 -1.71 -20.42 -4.88
CA VAL A 38 -1.77 -19.36 -3.86
C VAL A 38 -0.48 -18.52 -3.85
N MET A 39 0.68 -19.16 -3.90
CA MET A 39 1.95 -18.43 -3.95
C MET A 39 2.15 -17.67 -5.27
N PRO A 40 1.92 -18.28 -6.46
CA PRO A 40 1.93 -17.55 -7.73
C PRO A 40 1.03 -16.31 -7.77
N ILE A 41 -0.22 -16.40 -7.30
CA ILE A 41 -1.13 -15.25 -7.33
C ILE A 41 -0.69 -14.14 -6.36
N ALA A 42 -0.11 -14.51 -5.22
CA ALA A 42 0.47 -13.55 -4.28
C ALA A 42 1.70 -12.83 -4.86
N ILE A 43 2.58 -13.55 -5.56
CA ILE A 43 3.74 -12.95 -6.26
C ILE A 43 3.24 -12.00 -7.35
N LEU A 44 2.27 -12.43 -8.16
CA LEU A 44 1.71 -11.59 -9.22
C LEU A 44 1.13 -10.30 -8.64
N PHE A 45 0.34 -10.39 -7.57
CA PHE A 45 -0.20 -9.22 -6.87
C PHE A 45 0.91 -8.29 -6.38
N ALA A 46 1.96 -8.83 -5.76
CA ALA A 46 3.09 -8.03 -5.26
C ALA A 46 3.82 -7.30 -6.40
N VAL A 47 4.07 -7.98 -7.53
CA VAL A 47 4.71 -7.39 -8.72
C VAL A 47 3.86 -6.27 -9.31
N LEU A 48 2.56 -6.49 -9.48
CA LEU A 48 1.65 -5.47 -10.01
C LEU A 48 1.56 -4.25 -9.10
N MET A 49 1.47 -4.46 -7.78
CA MET A 49 1.50 -3.39 -6.79
C MET A 49 2.81 -2.60 -6.81
N PHE A 50 3.95 -3.29 -6.95
CA PHE A 50 5.27 -2.66 -7.04
C PHE A 50 5.40 -1.80 -8.31
N ILE A 51 5.02 -2.34 -9.47
CA ILE A 51 5.04 -1.60 -10.75
C ILE A 51 4.13 -0.38 -10.67
N ALA A 52 2.91 -0.53 -10.15
CA ALA A 52 1.97 0.58 -9.99
C ALA A 52 2.54 1.67 -9.05
N GLY A 53 3.06 1.26 -7.89
CA GLY A 53 3.66 2.18 -6.92
C GLY A 53 4.83 2.95 -7.51
N ARG A 54 5.73 2.27 -8.23
CA ARG A 54 6.88 2.92 -8.87
C ARG A 54 6.46 3.89 -9.97
N TYR A 55 5.53 3.48 -10.84
CA TYR A 55 5.02 4.31 -11.93
C TYR A 55 4.36 5.61 -11.43
N TYR A 56 3.45 5.50 -10.47
CA TYR A 56 2.75 6.68 -9.94
C TYR A 56 3.63 7.50 -8.99
N GLY A 57 4.57 6.88 -8.28
CA GLY A 57 5.55 7.56 -7.42
C GLY A 57 6.47 8.49 -8.22
N GLN A 58 7.03 8.00 -9.33
CA GLN A 58 7.86 8.81 -10.23
C GLN A 58 7.09 10.01 -10.79
N LYS A 59 5.81 9.81 -11.17
CA LYS A 59 4.95 10.90 -11.63
C LYS A 59 4.59 11.91 -10.53
N ASP A 60 4.47 11.47 -9.29
CA ASP A 60 4.21 12.37 -8.17
C ASP A 60 5.42 13.25 -7.87
N GLN A 61 6.63 12.67 -7.94
CA GLN A 61 7.89 13.38 -7.74
C GLN A 61 8.12 14.46 -8.79
N ALA A 62 7.81 14.17 -10.05
CA ALA A 62 7.90 15.17 -11.11
C ALA A 62 6.87 16.30 -10.98
N TYR A 63 5.72 16.06 -10.33
CA TYR A 63 4.66 17.05 -10.18
C TYR A 63 4.91 18.02 -9.02
N LEU A 64 5.36 17.50 -7.88
CA LEU A 64 5.72 18.28 -6.70
C LEU A 64 6.91 17.56 -6.04
N PRO A 65 8.13 18.15 -6.01
CA PRO A 65 9.30 17.57 -5.34
C PRO A 65 9.14 17.68 -3.82
N ILE A 66 8.12 17.00 -3.29
CA ILE A 66 7.82 16.95 -1.87
C ILE A 66 8.80 15.98 -1.23
N PHE A 67 9.36 16.41 -0.10
CA PHE A 67 10.16 15.55 0.75
C PHE A 67 9.42 14.26 1.17
N ASP A 68 10.06 13.11 0.92
CA ASP A 68 9.61 11.74 1.20
C ASP A 68 8.19 11.39 0.70
N ILE A 69 8.08 11.27 -0.62
CA ILE A 69 6.90 10.73 -1.32
C ILE A 69 6.64 9.28 -0.93
N GLY A 70 7.70 8.52 -0.61
CA GLY A 70 7.63 7.10 -0.28
C GLY A 70 6.65 6.82 0.84
N PHE A 71 6.74 7.56 1.96
CA PHE A 71 5.85 7.38 3.10
C PHE A 71 4.36 7.46 2.71
N ARG A 72 3.97 8.43 1.86
CA ARG A 72 2.56 8.61 1.46
C ARG A 72 2.03 7.41 0.67
N PHE A 73 2.84 6.87 -0.23
CA PHE A 73 2.48 5.68 -0.99
C PHE A 73 2.39 4.44 -0.10
N HIS A 74 3.31 4.27 0.85
CA HIS A 74 3.22 3.18 1.83
C HIS A 74 1.98 3.29 2.73
N LEU A 75 1.65 4.50 3.20
CA LEU A 75 0.45 4.73 4.01
C LEU A 75 -0.83 4.40 3.23
N VAL A 76 -0.95 4.88 1.98
CA VAL A 76 -2.11 4.56 1.13
C VAL A 76 -2.19 3.05 0.90
N THR A 77 -1.07 2.40 0.60
CA THR A 77 -1.01 0.95 0.37
C THR A 77 -1.46 0.16 1.60
N PHE A 78 -1.01 0.57 2.79
CA PHE A 78 -1.41 -0.02 4.06
C PHE A 78 -2.92 0.16 4.32
N LEU A 79 -3.43 1.39 4.21
CA LEU A 79 -4.83 1.68 4.48
C LEU A 79 -5.76 0.96 3.51
N GLN A 80 -5.49 1.08 2.21
CA GLN A 80 -6.34 0.48 1.19
C GLN A 80 -6.34 -1.05 1.29
N PHE A 81 -5.17 -1.66 1.54
CA PHE A 81 -5.07 -3.12 1.63
C PHE A 81 -5.92 -3.63 2.77
N ASN A 82 -5.75 -3.05 3.96
CA ASN A 82 -6.50 -3.47 5.14
C ASN A 82 -8.00 -3.19 4.96
N LEU A 83 -8.40 -2.00 4.51
CA LEU A 83 -9.82 -1.67 4.31
C LEU A 83 -10.50 -2.64 3.34
N VAL A 84 -9.92 -2.88 2.17
CA VAL A 84 -10.47 -3.82 1.18
C VAL A 84 -10.51 -5.25 1.73
N SER A 85 -9.47 -5.65 2.45
CA SER A 85 -9.36 -7.00 3.01
C SER A 85 -10.38 -7.26 4.11
N PHE A 86 -10.59 -6.30 5.03
CA PHE A 86 -11.61 -6.40 6.06
C PHE A 86 -13.01 -6.31 5.45
N ALA A 87 -13.23 -5.43 4.47
CA ALA A 87 -14.50 -5.37 3.74
C ALA A 87 -14.81 -6.70 3.03
N TRP A 88 -13.81 -7.34 2.42
CA TRP A 88 -13.97 -8.67 1.82
C TRP A 88 -14.35 -9.73 2.86
N GLN A 89 -13.69 -9.74 4.03
CA GLN A 89 -14.05 -10.67 5.11
C GLN A 89 -15.46 -10.46 5.65
N LEU A 90 -15.96 -9.23 5.65
CA LEU A 90 -17.31 -8.91 6.14
C LEU A 90 -18.41 -9.14 5.09
N PHE A 91 -18.14 -8.87 3.81
CA PHE A 91 -19.16 -8.78 2.77
C PHE A 91 -18.91 -9.65 1.53
N GLY A 92 -17.68 -10.15 1.34
CA GLY A 92 -17.19 -10.75 0.09
C GLY A 92 -17.26 -12.28 0.00
N ASN A 93 -17.88 -12.95 0.97
CA ASN A 93 -17.92 -14.43 1.04
C ASN A 93 -16.52 -15.07 1.00
N PRO A 94 -15.66 -14.79 2.00
CA PRO A 94 -14.30 -15.33 2.05
C PRO A 94 -14.29 -16.86 2.15
N SER A 95 -13.18 -17.49 1.77
CA SER A 95 -13.02 -18.93 1.98
C SER A 95 -13.03 -19.28 3.48
N VAL A 96 -13.61 -20.44 3.82
CA VAL A 96 -13.53 -21.00 5.18
C VAL A 96 -12.10 -21.29 5.63
N HIS A 97 -11.15 -21.32 4.69
CA HIS A 97 -9.72 -21.49 4.94
C HIS A 97 -8.96 -20.15 5.10
N GLU A 98 -9.66 -19.01 5.12
CA GLU A 98 -9.08 -17.68 5.38
C GLU A 98 -9.49 -17.14 6.75
N PRO A 99 -8.82 -17.55 7.84
CA PRO A 99 -9.17 -17.07 9.16
C PRO A 99 -8.88 -15.56 9.27
N ILE A 100 -9.89 -14.78 9.68
CA ILE A 100 -9.79 -13.32 9.88
C ILE A 100 -8.64 -12.91 10.82
N ARG A 101 -8.23 -13.79 11.73
CA ARG A 101 -7.05 -13.60 12.60
C ARG A 101 -5.78 -13.28 11.83
N ILE A 102 -5.60 -13.80 10.61
CA ILE A 102 -4.46 -13.46 9.76
C ILE A 102 -4.48 -11.98 9.40
N LEU A 103 -5.64 -11.38 9.14
CA LEU A 103 -5.74 -9.95 8.86
C LEU A 103 -5.38 -9.09 10.07
N TYR A 104 -5.80 -9.49 11.27
CA TYR A 104 -5.40 -8.78 12.48
C TYR A 104 -3.88 -8.80 12.69
N TRP A 105 -3.22 -9.93 12.45
CA TRP A 105 -1.76 -10.01 12.50
C TRP A 105 -1.09 -9.15 11.43
N THR A 106 -1.56 -9.23 10.19
CA THR A 106 -1.05 -8.39 9.09
C THR A 106 -1.19 -6.91 9.41
N LEU A 107 -2.37 -6.48 9.88
CA LEU A 107 -2.63 -5.09 10.29
C LEU A 107 -1.64 -4.66 11.39
N THR A 108 -1.43 -5.51 12.39
CA THR A 108 -0.58 -5.21 13.55
C THR A 108 0.89 -5.12 13.15
N TYR A 109 1.45 -6.17 12.56
CA TYR A 109 2.88 -6.20 12.21
C TYR A 109 3.23 -5.14 11.18
N TRP A 110 2.42 -4.99 10.13
CA TRP A 110 2.66 -3.95 9.13
C TRP A 110 2.43 -2.56 9.71
N GLY A 111 1.41 -2.39 10.57
CA GLY A 111 1.14 -1.14 11.27
C GLY A 111 2.32 -0.67 12.12
N LEU A 112 3.00 -1.58 12.83
CA LEU A 112 4.21 -1.26 13.59
C LEU A 112 5.35 -0.79 12.68
N VAL A 113 5.60 -1.49 11.57
CA VAL A 113 6.62 -1.08 10.58
C VAL A 113 6.31 0.30 10.01
N LEU A 114 5.04 0.56 9.68
CA LEU A 114 4.60 1.85 9.16
C LEU A 114 4.70 2.96 10.21
N ALA A 115 4.44 2.66 11.49
CA ALA A 115 4.61 3.60 12.59
C ALA A 115 6.08 4.00 12.77
N CYS A 116 7.00 3.03 12.68
CA CYS A 116 8.43 3.31 12.65
C CYS A 116 8.80 4.20 11.47
N HIS A 117 8.33 3.89 10.26
CA HIS A 117 8.55 4.72 9.08
C HIS A 117 8.00 6.14 9.27
N PHE A 118 6.79 6.28 9.82
CA PHE A 118 6.20 7.58 10.12
C PHE A 118 7.03 8.39 11.12
N TYR A 119 7.58 7.73 12.15
CA TYR A 119 8.48 8.38 13.10
C TYR A 119 9.70 8.97 12.38
N TYR A 120 10.40 8.17 11.55
CA TYR A 120 11.54 8.66 10.77
C TYR A 120 11.15 9.79 9.81
N TYR A 121 10.06 9.62 9.06
CA TYR A 121 9.50 10.66 8.17
C TYR A 121 9.34 12.00 8.91
N ARG A 122 8.80 11.98 10.14
CA ARG A 122 8.64 13.19 10.95
C ARG A 122 9.95 13.80 11.41
N GLN A 123 10.97 12.99 11.71
CA GLN A 123 12.27 13.52 12.12
C GLN A 123 12.95 14.23 10.95
N VAL A 124 12.99 13.61 9.77
CA VAL A 124 13.66 14.22 8.61
C VAL A 124 12.85 15.39 8.04
N LYS A 125 11.52 15.38 8.15
CA LYS A 125 10.72 16.56 7.78
C LYS A 125 11.09 17.82 8.59
N LYS A 126 11.64 17.70 9.81
CA LYS A 126 12.10 18.87 10.58
C LYS A 126 13.31 19.56 9.96
N SER A 127 14.10 18.87 9.14
CA SER A 127 15.26 19.43 8.44
C SER A 127 14.95 19.97 7.05
N THR A 128 13.67 20.14 6.69
CA THR A 128 13.26 20.70 5.40
C THR A 128 12.78 22.15 5.54
N ILE A 129 13.05 22.96 4.53
CA ILE A 129 12.52 24.33 4.40
C ILE A 129 11.60 24.32 3.16
N LYS A 130 10.31 24.64 3.34
CA LYS A 130 9.28 24.57 2.28
C LYS A 130 9.23 23.20 1.58
N ASP A 131 9.35 22.10 2.34
CA ASP A 131 9.36 20.71 1.84
C ASP A 131 10.55 20.35 0.91
N ILE A 132 11.60 21.17 0.87
CA ILE A 132 12.89 20.91 0.21
C ILE A 132 13.93 20.63 1.29
N HIS A 133 14.84 19.67 1.09
CA HIS A 133 15.89 19.40 2.06
C HIS A 133 16.77 20.64 2.23
N ARG A 134 17.13 20.99 3.48
CA ARG A 134 17.93 22.19 3.74
C ARG A 134 19.25 22.19 2.95
N ASP A 135 19.87 21.02 2.82
CA ASP A 135 21.16 20.87 2.16
C ASP A 135 21.06 21.10 0.63
N ASP A 136 19.94 20.72 0.01
CA ASP A 136 19.68 20.92 -1.43
C ASP A 136 19.43 22.39 -1.80
N LEU A 137 19.24 23.29 -0.82
CA LEU A 137 18.94 24.71 -1.06
C LEU A 137 20.20 25.58 -1.22
N PHE A 138 21.36 25.07 -0.82
CA PHE A 138 22.61 25.84 -0.80
C PHE A 138 23.72 25.22 -1.65
N GLU A 139 23.39 24.20 -2.45
CA GLU A 139 24.16 23.72 -3.61
C GLU A 139 23.75 24.47 -4.88
#